data_AF-V4QX72-F1
#
_entry.id   AF-V4QX72-F1
#
_cell.length_a   1.000
_cell.length_b   1.000
_cell.length_c   1.000
_cell.angle_alpha   90.00
_cell.angle_beta   90.00
_cell.angle_gamma   90.00
#
_symmetry.space_group_name_H-M   'P 1'
#
loop_
_entity.id
_entity.type
_entity.pdbx_description
1 polymer ?
#
loop_
_entity_poly.entity_id
_entity_poly.type
_entity_poly.pdbx_seq_one_letter_code
_entity_poly.pdbx_strand_id
1 'polypeptide(L)'
;MKKPETQKAGTKTKTVEPGRKVAIGKVDPVKAPAGAAAVEKTPKKPFNPVKFFKEVQVEAKRITWTTRKEVWITTVMVLIMVVLAGLFFFVIDGALGFLTNYVTKIGIQG
;
A
#
# COMPACT_ATOMS: atom_id res chain seq x y z
N MET A 1 30.15 -13.23 49.08
CA MET A 1 29.90 -12.44 50.30
C MET A 1 31.02 -11.42 50.52
N LYS A 2 30.79 -10.13 50.22
CA LYS A 2 31.32 -8.93 50.93
C LYS A 2 31.00 -7.66 50.10
N LYS A 3 30.34 -6.71 50.77
CA LYS A 3 29.96 -5.32 50.42
C LYS A 3 31.14 -4.47 49.89
N PRO A 4 30.91 -3.32 49.19
CA PRO A 4 30.57 -2.03 49.83
C PRO A 4 29.64 -1.10 49.00
N GLU A 5 28.61 -0.48 49.60
CA GLU A 5 28.57 0.93 50.06
C GLU A 5 27.89 1.92 49.09
N THR A 6 26.98 2.71 49.69
CA THR A 6 26.71 4.14 49.47
C THR A 6 26.08 4.69 48.16
N GLN A 7 24.81 5.09 48.34
CA GLN A 7 24.28 6.46 48.16
C GLN A 7 24.10 7.07 46.75
N LYS A 8 22.84 7.26 46.35
CA LYS A 8 22.09 8.54 46.36
C LYS A 8 20.74 8.33 45.63
N ALA A 9 19.61 8.30 46.33
CA ALA A 9 18.80 9.46 46.69
C ALA A 9 18.39 10.32 45.47
N GLY A 10 17.12 10.21 45.05
CA GLY A 10 16.51 11.24 44.21
C GLY A 10 15.55 10.83 43.10
N THR A 11 14.79 9.73 43.19
CA THR A 11 13.64 9.53 42.28
C THR A 11 12.52 10.47 42.70
N LYS A 12 12.57 11.72 42.22
CA LYS A 12 11.47 12.67 42.32
C LYS A 12 10.34 12.20 41.42
N THR A 13 9.39 11.50 42.03
CA THR A 13 8.01 11.38 41.59
C THR A 13 7.47 12.76 41.23
N LYS A 14 7.37 13.08 39.95
CA LYS A 14 6.68 14.28 39.48
C LYS A 14 5.19 13.93 39.38
N THR A 15 4.52 14.05 40.51
CA THR A 15 3.08 14.27 40.62
C THR A 15 2.68 15.35 39.62
N VAL A 16 1.91 14.98 38.60
CA VAL A 16 1.24 15.96 37.73
C VAL A 16 -0.03 16.37 38.46
N GLU A 17 0.08 17.42 39.27
CA GLU A 17 -1.08 18.06 39.88
C GLU A 17 -1.95 18.74 38.81
N PRO A 18 -3.29 18.61 38.92
CA PRO A 18 -4.26 19.26 38.06
C PRO A 18 -4.45 20.70 38.54
N GLY A 19 -3.92 21.69 37.82
CA GLY A 19 -4.03 23.06 38.32
C GLY A 19 -3.30 24.13 37.54
N ARG A 20 -3.47 24.20 36.22
CA ARG A 20 -3.19 25.46 35.50
C ARG A 20 -4.52 26.07 35.08
N LYS A 21 -5.02 26.97 35.92
CA LYS A 21 -6.08 27.92 35.59
C LYS A 21 -5.61 28.75 34.39
N VAL A 22 -6.08 28.42 33.20
CA VAL A 22 -5.99 29.31 32.04
C VAL A 22 -7.14 30.30 32.22
N ALA A 23 -6.75 31.54 32.52
CA ALA A 23 -7.66 32.63 32.76
C ALA A 23 -8.61 32.79 31.57
N ILE A 24 -9.89 32.75 31.95
CA ILE A 24 -11.07 33.13 31.19
C ILE A 24 -10.84 34.54 30.65
N GLY A 25 -10.53 34.64 29.35
CA GLY A 25 -10.70 35.86 28.59
C GLY A 25 -12.17 36.03 28.28
N LYS A 26 -12.73 37.17 28.70
CA LYS A 26 -14.09 37.65 28.36
C LYS A 26 -14.47 37.31 26.92
N VAL A 27 -15.56 36.56 26.77
CA VAL A 27 -16.34 36.53 25.53
C VAL A 27 -17.73 37.00 25.94
N ASP A 28 -17.98 38.30 25.75
CA ASP A 28 -19.29 38.89 25.97
C ASP A 28 -20.33 38.25 25.01
N PRO A 29 -21.58 38.03 25.45
CA PRO A 29 -22.60 37.37 24.65
C PRO A 29 -23.15 38.37 23.63
N VAL A 30 -22.57 38.42 22.44
CA VAL A 30 -23.17 39.17 21.33
C VAL A 30 -24.32 38.34 20.75
N LYS A 31 -25.52 38.65 21.25
CA LYS A 31 -26.73 38.93 20.47
C LYS A 31 -26.97 38.00 19.28
N ALA A 32 -27.87 37.04 19.45
CA ALA A 32 -28.63 36.47 18.35
C ALA A 32 -29.56 37.53 17.75
N PRO A 33 -29.57 37.70 16.42
CA PRO A 33 -30.79 37.97 15.69
C PRO A 33 -31.24 36.70 14.98
N ALA A 34 -32.45 36.27 15.32
CA ALA A 34 -33.24 35.35 14.53
C ALA A 34 -33.50 35.96 13.15
N GLY A 35 -33.32 35.15 12.11
CA GLY A 35 -33.58 35.55 10.72
C GLY A 35 -33.34 34.36 9.81
N ALA A 36 -34.41 33.64 9.51
CA ALA A 36 -34.45 32.61 8.48
C ALA A 36 -34.02 33.18 7.12
N ALA A 37 -33.45 32.29 6.30
CA ALA A 37 -33.06 32.40 4.89
C ALA A 37 -31.54 32.41 4.64
N ALA A 38 -31.14 31.53 3.72
CA ALA A 38 -29.82 31.31 3.14
C ALA A 38 -28.84 30.40 3.91
N VAL A 39 -29.23 29.13 4.09
CA VAL A 39 -28.26 28.01 4.00
C VAL A 39 -28.58 27.22 2.73
N GLU A 40 -28.41 27.86 1.58
CA GLU A 40 -28.27 27.18 0.31
C GLU A 40 -27.06 27.74 -0.41
N LYS A 41 -26.01 26.92 -0.42
CA LYS A 41 -24.91 26.80 -1.39
C LYS A 41 -23.77 26.13 -0.66
N THR A 42 -23.90 24.81 -0.46
CA THR A 42 -22.75 23.93 -0.33
C THR A 42 -21.87 24.20 -1.55
N PRO A 43 -20.68 24.84 -1.41
CA PRO A 43 -19.76 24.88 -2.53
C PRO A 43 -19.36 23.43 -2.76
N LYS A 44 -19.85 22.82 -3.85
CA LYS A 44 -19.31 21.57 -4.38
C LYS A 44 -17.83 21.84 -4.59
N LYS A 45 -16.99 21.43 -3.64
CA LYS A 45 -15.55 21.62 -3.71
C LYS A 45 -15.13 20.94 -5.01
N PRO A 46 -14.67 21.69 -6.03
CA PRO A 46 -14.37 21.08 -7.31
C PRO A 46 -13.34 19.99 -7.05
N PHE A 47 -13.52 18.83 -7.71
CA PHE A 47 -12.52 17.77 -7.70
C PHE A 47 -11.20 18.42 -8.14
N ASN A 48 -10.31 18.65 -7.17
CA ASN A 48 -9.05 19.32 -7.43
C ASN A 48 -8.01 18.21 -7.62
N PRO A 49 -7.71 17.81 -8.86
CA PRO A 49 -6.82 16.69 -9.15
C PRO A 49 -5.47 16.82 -8.42
N VAL A 50 -4.99 18.06 -8.24
CA VAL A 50 -3.74 18.37 -7.52
C VAL A 50 -3.76 17.89 -6.06
N LYS A 51 -4.92 17.92 -5.38
CA LYS A 51 -5.07 17.42 -4.00
C LYS A 51 -5.08 15.89 -3.95
N PHE A 52 -5.75 15.24 -4.91
CA PHE A 52 -5.81 13.79 -5.03
C PHE A 52 -4.43 13.17 -5.28
N PHE A 53 -3.59 13.75 -6.13
CA PHE A 53 -2.22 13.25 -6.33
C PHE A 53 -1.39 13.26 -5.03
N LYS A 54 -1.58 14.27 -4.18
CA LYS A 54 -0.91 14.33 -2.86
C LYS A 54 -1.43 13.25 -1.92
N GLU A 55 -2.73 13.01 -1.90
CA GLU A 55 -3.36 11.94 -1.10
C GLU A 55 -2.92 10.55 -1.60
N VAL A 56 -2.87 10.33 -2.92
CA VAL A 56 -2.37 9.09 -3.56
C VAL A 56 -0.89 8.87 -3.27
N GLN A 57 -0.05 9.91 -3.26
CA GLN A 57 1.37 9.75 -2.94
C GLN A 57 1.59 9.36 -1.47
N VAL A 58 0.76 9.85 -0.54
CA VAL A 58 0.80 9.46 0.88
C VAL A 58 0.34 8.02 1.05
N GLU A 59 -0.69 7.59 0.33
CA GLU A 59 -1.18 6.20 0.35
C GLU A 59 -0.22 5.25 -0.37
N ALA A 60 0.39 5.67 -1.48
CA ALA A 60 1.37 4.91 -2.24
C ALA A 60 2.65 4.63 -1.45
N LYS A 61 3.02 5.51 -0.50
CA LYS A 61 4.13 5.26 0.44
C LYS A 61 3.83 4.13 1.43
N ARG A 62 2.55 3.77 1.65
CA ARG A 62 2.16 2.63 2.48
C ARG A 62 2.21 1.31 1.72
N ILE A 63 2.21 1.36 0.39
CA ILE A 63 2.40 0.19 -0.46
C ILE A 63 3.89 -0.14 -0.42
N THR A 64 4.25 -1.13 0.39
CA THR A 64 5.60 -1.68 0.40
C THR A 64 5.79 -2.42 -0.92
N TRP A 65 6.23 -1.72 -1.96
CA TRP A 65 6.53 -2.39 -3.22
C TRP A 65 7.65 -3.39 -2.98
N THR A 66 7.41 -4.62 -3.41
CA THR A 66 8.32 -5.73 -3.19
C THR A 66 9.69 -5.38 -3.75
N THR A 67 10.76 -5.82 -3.08
CA THR A 67 12.10 -5.53 -3.58
C THR A 67 12.29 -6.21 -4.93
N ARG A 68 12.98 -5.52 -5.85
CA ARG A 68 13.29 -6.05 -7.19
C ARG A 68 13.94 -7.43 -7.12
N LYS A 69 14.70 -7.72 -6.05
CA LYS A 69 15.34 -9.02 -5.85
C LYS A 69 14.33 -10.16 -5.70
N GLU A 70 13.25 -9.97 -4.96
CA GLU A 70 12.18 -10.96 -4.79
C GLU A 70 11.44 -11.19 -6.10
N VAL A 71 11.17 -10.11 -6.86
CA VAL A 71 10.56 -10.17 -8.20
C VAL A 71 11.43 -11.01 -9.16
N TRP A 72 12.75 -10.82 -9.12
CA TRP A 72 13.66 -11.61 -9.96
C TRP A 72 13.63 -13.09 -9.60
N ILE A 73 13.64 -13.44 -8.30
CA ILE A 73 13.62 -14.84 -7.85
C ILE A 73 12.31 -15.52 -8.27
N THR A 74 11.17 -14.88 -8.04
CA THR A 74 9.85 -15.43 -8.45
C THR A 74 9.70 -15.49 -9.98
N THR A 75 10.30 -14.56 -10.73
CA THR A 75 10.29 -14.63 -12.20
C THR A 75 11.17 -15.77 -12.70
N VAL A 76 12.34 -15.99 -12.10
CA VAL A 76 13.26 -17.06 -12.52
C VAL A 76 12.66 -18.44 -12.27
N MET A 77 12.03 -18.67 -11.12
CA MET A 77 11.37 -19.98 -10.87
C MET A 77 10.24 -20.25 -11.88
N VAL A 78 9.48 -19.23 -12.27
CA VAL A 78 8.43 -19.35 -13.30
C VAL A 78 9.05 -19.58 -14.67
N LEU A 79 10.12 -18.85 -15.02
CA LEU A 79 10.83 -19.05 -16.29
C LEU A 79 11.33 -20.48 -16.47
N ILE A 80 11.85 -21.10 -15.41
CA ILE A 80 12.30 -22.50 -15.47
C ILE A 80 11.13 -23.42 -15.86
N MET A 81 9.97 -23.29 -15.21
CA MET A 81 8.77 -24.06 -15.56
C MET A 81 8.34 -23.79 -17.00
N VAL A 82 8.33 -22.52 -17.43
CA VAL A 82 7.91 -22.13 -18.78
C VAL A 82 8.85 -22.72 -19.83
N VAL A 83 10.16 -22.75 -19.57
CA VAL A 83 11.14 -23.38 -20.47
C VAL A 83 10.90 -24.88 -20.56
N LEU A 84 10.69 -25.57 -19.44
CA LEU A 84 10.38 -27.00 -19.44
C LEU A 84 9.08 -27.32 -20.21
N ALA A 85 8.02 -26.55 -19.96
CA ALA A 85 6.77 -26.68 -20.69
C ALA A 85 6.94 -26.35 -22.19
N GLY A 86 7.72 -25.33 -22.53
CA GLY A 86 8.04 -24.97 -23.91
C GLY A 86 8.80 -26.06 -24.65
N LEU A 87 9.76 -26.73 -24.00
CA LEU A 87 10.45 -27.90 -24.55
C LEU A 87 9.47 -29.06 -24.79
N PHE A 88 8.56 -29.31 -23.85
CA PHE A 88 7.54 -30.35 -24.01
C PHE A 88 6.61 -30.05 -25.19
N PHE A 89 6.10 -28.83 -25.28
CA PHE A 89 5.26 -28.41 -26.41
C PHE A 89 6.01 -28.46 -27.73
N PHE A 90 7.28 -28.04 -27.78
CA PHE A 90 8.10 -28.13 -28.98
C PHE A 90 8.21 -29.56 -29.54
N VAL A 91 8.36 -30.56 -28.67
CA VAL A 91 8.37 -31.98 -29.09
C VAL A 91 7.02 -32.41 -29.64
N ILE A 92 5.93 -32.02 -28.98
CA ILE A 92 4.56 -32.34 -29.42
C ILE A 92 4.24 -31.68 -30.76
N ASP A 93 4.56 -30.40 -30.91
CA ASP A 93 4.35 -29.63 -32.13
C ASP A 93 5.13 -30.26 -33.29
N GLY A 94 6.38 -30.69 -33.04
CA GLY A 94 7.18 -31.45 -33.99
C GLY A 94 6.53 -32.79 -34.37
N ALA A 95 6.09 -33.57 -33.37
CA ALA A 95 5.45 -34.86 -33.59
C ALA A 95 4.16 -34.74 -34.40
N LEU A 96 3.32 -33.75 -34.12
CA LEU A 96 2.11 -33.45 -34.87
C LEU A 96 2.43 -33.05 -36.32
N GLY A 97 3.49 -32.25 -36.52
CA GLY A 97 3.98 -31.91 -37.86
C GLY A 97 4.40 -33.15 -38.66
N PHE A 98 5.20 -34.04 -38.07
CA PHE A 98 5.59 -35.30 -38.73
C PHE A 98 4.39 -36.19 -39.03
N LEU A 99 3.44 -36.31 -38.09
CA LEU A 99 2.25 -37.13 -38.22
C LEU A 99 1.34 -36.63 -39.35
N THR A 100 1.08 -35.33 -39.41
CA THR A 100 0.25 -34.74 -40.47
C THR A 100 0.91 -34.86 -41.84
N ASN A 101 2.22 -34.61 -41.94
CA ASN A 101 2.97 -34.85 -43.18
C ASN A 101 2.90 -36.31 -43.64
N TYR A 102 2.94 -37.26 -42.71
CA TYR A 102 2.83 -38.68 -43.01
C TYR A 102 1.42 -39.04 -43.52
N VAL A 103 0.37 -38.55 -42.85
CA VAL A 103 -1.03 -38.75 -43.26
C VAL A 103 -1.32 -38.13 -44.63
N THR A 104 -0.86 -36.91 -44.87
CA THR A 104 -1.07 -36.22 -46.15
C THR A 104 -0.32 -36.91 -47.29
N LYS A 105 0.89 -37.43 -47.06
CA LYS A 105 1.62 -38.22 -48.07
C LYS A 105 0.88 -39.49 -48.45
N ILE A 106 0.24 -40.17 -47.49
CA ILE A 106 -0.56 -41.37 -47.76
C ILE A 106 -1.82 -41.03 -48.56
N GLY A 107 -2.50 -39.92 -48.27
CA GLY A 107 -3.74 -39.54 -48.94
C GLY A 107 -3.56 -38.87 -50.32
N ILE A 108 -2.41 -38.28 -50.61
CA ILE A 108 -2.13 -37.61 -51.91
C ILE A 108 -1.51 -38.58 -52.94
N GLN A 109 -0.90 -39.69 -52.49
CA GLN A 109 -0.30 -40.71 -53.36
C GLN A 109 -1.25 -41.86 -53.77
N GLY A 110 -2.52 -41.80 -53.36
CA GLY A 110 -3.57 -42.77 -53.72
C GLY A 110 -4.55 -42.23 -54.74
#